data_AF-A0A835H178-F1
#
_entry.id   AF-A0A835H178-F1
#
_cell.length_a   1.000
_cell.length_b   1.000
_cell.length_c   1.000
_cell.angle_alpha   90.00
_cell.angle_beta   90.00
_cell.angle_gamma   90.00
#
_symmetry.space_group_name_H-M   'P 1'
#
loop_
_entity.id
_entity.type
_entity.pdbx_description
1 polymer ?
#
loop_
_entity_poly.entity_id
_entity_poly.type
_entity_poly.pdbx_seq_one_letter_code
_entity_poly.pdbx_strand_id
1 'polypeptide(L)'
;MYAVKCENIGSSKDVFLTQVSHFAILFGNELDAEVLLMSMDLFVARTMITKASLVFQGTINITEAQLVSLKSFHVRLMSIMLDVDVDPSSTPWDPAKAYLFVPVVDHKCVDPIKEIDWSLVENIIGTDGWNNPLQRARSNVYLGTNERTLGGD
;
A
#
# COMPACT_ATOMS: atom_id res chain seq x y z
N MET A 1 3.92 -7.93 9.91
CA MET A 1 3.12 -6.73 9.59
C MET A 1 3.79 -5.52 10.19
N TYR A 2 3.83 -4.41 9.46
CA TYR A 2 4.49 -3.19 9.90
C TYR A 2 3.57 -1.99 9.68
N ALA A 3 3.39 -1.18 10.71
CA ALA A 3 2.72 0.11 10.56
C ALA A 3 3.71 1.13 10.01
N VAL A 4 3.23 2.03 9.13
CA VAL A 4 4.00 3.21 8.73
C VAL A 4 3.80 4.28 9.79
N LYS A 5 4.89 4.69 10.45
CA LYS A 5 4.87 5.79 11.40
C LYS A 5 5.35 7.05 10.68
N CYS A 6 4.49 8.06 10.66
CA CYS A 6 4.80 9.37 10.10
C CYS A 6 4.90 10.41 11.22
N GLU A 7 6.06 11.05 11.35
CA GLU A 7 6.29 12.17 12.25
C GLU A 7 6.46 13.45 11.45
N ASN A 8 5.60 14.41 11.72
CA ASN A 8 5.44 15.64 10.98
C ASN A 8 6.24 16.76 11.67
N ILE A 9 7.32 17.23 11.02
CA ILE A 9 8.22 18.27 11.54
C ILE A 9 8.01 19.56 10.75
N GLY A 10 7.58 20.63 11.44
CA GLY A 10 7.34 21.94 10.85
C GLY A 10 5.92 22.46 11.13
N SER A 11 5.46 23.41 10.31
CA SER A 11 4.12 23.99 10.44
C SER A 11 3.34 23.88 9.14
N SER A 12 2.09 23.42 9.23
CA SER A 12 1.10 23.43 8.16
C SER A 12 -0.19 24.11 8.64
N LYS A 13 -0.90 24.76 7.72
CA LYS A 13 -2.24 25.34 7.98
C LYS A 13 -3.37 24.32 7.73
N ASP A 14 -3.04 23.17 7.17
CA ASP A 14 -4.02 22.13 6.85
C ASP A 14 -4.32 21.27 8.08
N VAL A 15 -5.58 21.35 8.53
CA VAL A 15 -6.11 20.64 9.71
C VAL A 15 -6.37 19.15 9.44
N PHE A 16 -6.39 18.73 8.18
CA PHE A 16 -6.64 17.34 7.78
C PHE A 16 -5.37 16.56 7.49
N LEU A 17 -4.20 17.18 7.69
CA LEU A 17 -2.92 16.59 7.33
C LEU A 17 -2.59 15.29 8.11
N THR A 18 -3.25 15.06 9.24
CA THR A 18 -3.17 13.81 10.02
C THR A 18 -4.30 12.83 9.73
N GLN A 19 -5.30 13.21 8.93
CA GLN A 19 -6.43 12.35 8.54
C GLN A 19 -6.10 11.60 7.26
N VAL A 20 -5.15 10.67 7.36
CA VAL A 20 -4.86 9.70 6.30
C VAL A 20 -5.44 8.35 6.71
N SER A 21 -6.04 7.65 5.75
CA SER A 21 -6.44 6.25 5.96
C SER A 21 -5.23 5.46 6.46
N HIS A 22 -5.42 4.70 7.54
CA HIS A 22 -4.33 3.93 8.12
C HIS A 22 -4.01 2.75 7.21
N PHE A 23 -2.73 2.60 6.87
CA PHE A 23 -2.22 1.45 6.12
C PHE A 23 -1.09 0.79 6.87
N ALA A 24 -0.99 -0.52 6.72
CA ALA A 24 0.16 -1.31 7.10
C ALA A 24 0.83 -1.90 5.86
N ILE A 25 2.07 -2.33 6.04
CA ILE A 25 2.85 -3.04 5.02
C ILE A 25 3.09 -4.47 5.52
N LEU A 26 2.79 -5.43 4.66
CA LEU A 26 3.14 -6.84 4.89
C LEU A 26 4.39 -7.18 4.11
N PHE A 27 5.30 -7.92 4.74
CA PHE A 27 6.47 -8.51 4.11
C PHE A 27 6.40 -10.02 4.31
N GLY A 28 6.95 -10.79 3.36
CA GLY A 28 7.03 -12.24 3.46
C GLY A 28 7.96 -12.74 4.57
N ASN A 29 8.93 -11.91 4.97
CA ASN A 29 9.87 -12.19 6.04
C ASN A 29 9.94 -11.02 7.02
N GLU A 30 10.43 -11.28 8.22
CA GLU A 30 10.79 -10.21 9.16
C GLU A 30 11.94 -9.38 8.57
N LEU A 31 11.90 -8.06 8.77
CA LEU A 31 12.94 -7.14 8.33
C LEU A 31 14.03 -7.10 9.39
N ASP A 32 15.27 -6.94 8.95
CA ASP A 32 16.41 -6.79 9.85
C ASP A 32 16.21 -5.57 10.77
N ALA A 33 16.68 -5.69 12.02
CA ALA A 33 16.56 -4.63 13.02
C ALA A 33 17.18 -3.30 12.55
N GLU A 34 18.26 -3.36 11.74
CA GLU A 34 18.89 -2.18 11.14
C GLU A 34 17.92 -1.39 10.26
N VAL A 35 17.08 -2.07 9.47
CA VAL A 35 16.06 -1.43 8.61
C VAL A 35 15.00 -0.75 9.47
N LEU A 36 14.63 -1.33 10.60
CA LEU A 36 13.63 -0.77 11.52
C LEU A 36 14.14 0.48 12.27
N LEU A 37 15.46 0.66 12.34
CA LEU A 37 16.09 1.87 12.88
C LEU A 37 16.20 3.00 11.85
N MET A 38 15.99 2.70 10.57
CA MET A 38 16.03 3.70 9.51
C MET A 38 14.76 4.54 9.50
N SER A 39 14.93 5.82 9.15
CA SER A 39 13.84 6.73 8.85
C SER A 39 14.15 7.49 7.58
N MET A 40 13.13 7.78 6.77
CA MET A 40 13.23 8.53 5.54
C MET A 40 12.54 9.87 5.70
N ASP A 41 13.20 10.95 5.30
CA ASP A 41 12.58 12.29 5.28
C ASP A 41 11.83 12.48 3.96
N LEU A 42 10.51 12.66 4.05
CA LEU A 42 9.62 12.94 2.92
C LEU A 42 9.30 14.43 2.88
N PHE A 43 9.61 15.08 1.77
CA PHE A 43 9.38 16.51 1.57
C PHE A 43 8.03 16.73 0.88
N VAL A 44 6.96 16.73 1.68
CA VAL A 44 5.57 16.83 1.17
C VAL A 44 5.16 18.27 0.89
N ALA A 45 5.57 19.22 1.74
CA ALA A 45 5.28 20.64 1.56
C ALA A 45 6.50 21.50 1.94
N ARG A 46 6.62 22.70 1.34
CA ARG A 46 7.81 23.56 1.46
C ARG A 46 8.22 23.88 2.91
N THR A 47 7.28 23.87 3.86
CA THR A 47 7.51 24.20 5.27
C THR A 47 7.41 22.99 6.20
N MET A 48 7.39 21.78 5.65
CA MET A 48 7.06 20.58 6.40
C MET A 48 7.77 19.34 5.86
N ILE A 49 8.47 18.66 6.77
CA ILE A 49 9.15 17.40 6.51
C ILE A 49 8.37 16.32 7.27
N THR A 50 7.97 15.26 6.56
CA THR A 50 7.36 14.08 7.16
C THR A 50 8.42 12.99 7.25
N LYS A 51 8.87 12.68 8.46
CA LYS A 51 9.76 11.55 8.69
C LYS A 51 8.94 10.27 8.74
N ALA A 52 9.22 9.34 7.84
CA ALA A 52 8.57 8.04 7.77
C ALA A 52 9.50 6.94 8.30
N SER A 53 8.97 6.05 9.13
CA SER A 53 9.67 4.84 9.58
C SER A 53 8.69 3.66 9.68
N LEU A 54 9.23 2.45 9.84
CA LEU A 54 8.43 1.25 10.03
C LEU A 54 8.43 0.81 11.48
N VAL A 55 7.27 0.37 11.96
CA VAL A 55 7.10 -0.20 13.31
C VAL A 55 6.54 -1.60 13.19
N PHE A 56 7.26 -2.60 13.68
CA PHE A 56 6.80 -3.98 13.69
C PHE A 56 5.56 -4.12 14.59
N GLN A 57 4.48 -4.66 14.01
CA GLN A 57 3.20 -4.92 14.70
C GLN A 57 2.99 -6.39 15.05
N GLY A 58 3.86 -7.28 14.58
CA GLY A 58 3.75 -8.73 14.80
C GLY A 58 3.65 -9.55 13.52
N THR A 59 3.74 -10.87 13.71
CA THR A 59 3.54 -11.86 12.65
C THR A 59 2.05 -12.15 12.46
N ILE A 60 1.66 -12.48 11.23
CA ILE A 60 0.29 -12.88 10.89
C ILE A 60 0.33 -14.13 10.03
N ASN A 61 -0.68 -14.99 10.20
CA ASN A 61 -0.89 -16.16 9.34
C ASN A 61 -2.05 -15.86 8.40
N ILE A 62 -1.77 -15.76 7.10
CA ILE A 62 -2.78 -15.52 6.07
C ILE A 62 -3.02 -16.79 5.26
N THR A 63 -4.27 -17.02 4.90
CA THR A 63 -4.64 -18.09 3.97
C THR A 63 -4.28 -17.70 2.54
N GLU A 64 -4.22 -18.67 1.63
CA GLU A 64 -3.99 -18.42 0.21
C GLU A 64 -5.06 -17.49 -0.39
N ALA A 65 -6.34 -17.71 -0.04
CA ALA A 65 -7.43 -16.86 -0.49
C ALA A 65 -7.28 -15.41 -0.01
N GLN A 66 -6.89 -15.21 1.26
CA GLN A 66 -6.59 -13.88 1.79
C GLN A 66 -5.41 -13.23 1.08
N LEU A 67 -4.34 -13.99 0.80
CA LEU A 67 -3.20 -13.48 0.05
C LEU A 67 -3.59 -13.03 -1.36
N VAL A 68 -4.45 -13.80 -2.05
CA VAL A 68 -4.98 -13.42 -3.37
C VAL A 68 -5.76 -12.11 -3.28
N SER A 69 -6.67 -11.97 -2.31
CA SER A 69 -7.42 -10.73 -2.12
C SER A 69 -6.49 -9.53 -1.84
N LEU A 70 -5.48 -9.69 -0.98
CA LEU A 70 -4.54 -8.62 -0.69
C LEU A 70 -3.67 -8.23 -1.89
N LYS A 71 -3.29 -9.19 -2.74
CA LYS A 71 -2.61 -8.91 -4.02
C LYS A 71 -3.50 -8.12 -4.96
N SER A 72 -4.75 -8.54 -5.13
CA SER A 72 -5.74 -7.84 -5.96
C SER A 72 -5.97 -6.42 -5.46
N PHE A 73 -6.11 -6.25 -4.14
CA PHE A 73 -6.21 -4.95 -3.51
C PHE A 73 -5.00 -4.06 -3.80
N HIS A 74 -3.79 -4.58 -3.63
CA HIS A 74 -2.58 -3.82 -3.88
C HIS A 74 -2.47 -3.38 -5.34
N VAL A 75 -2.81 -4.27 -6.29
CA VAL A 75 -2.86 -3.92 -7.72
C VAL A 75 -3.88 -2.82 -7.97
N ARG A 76 -5.07 -2.92 -7.36
CA ARG A 76 -6.12 -1.90 -7.50
C ARG A 76 -5.72 -0.55 -6.88
N LEU A 77 -5.07 -0.56 -5.72
CA LEU A 77 -4.55 0.63 -5.08
C LEU A 77 -3.50 1.31 -5.98
N MET A 78 -2.58 0.53 -6.55
CA MET A 78 -1.56 1.04 -7.49
C MET A 78 -2.19 1.59 -8.77
N SER A 79 -3.19 0.91 -9.32
CA SER A 79 -3.97 1.35 -10.46
C SER A 79 -4.57 2.74 -10.25
N ILE A 80 -5.21 2.95 -9.09
CA ILE A 80 -5.79 4.24 -8.71
C ILE A 80 -4.70 5.31 -8.55
N MET A 81 -3.62 5.00 -7.83
CA MET A 81 -2.55 5.97 -7.54
C MET A 81 -1.77 6.41 -8.78
N LEU A 82 -1.62 5.52 -9.74
CA LEU A 82 -0.88 5.77 -10.98
C LEU A 82 -1.78 6.27 -12.13
N ASP A 83 -3.09 6.37 -11.90
CA ASP A 83 -4.09 6.74 -12.92
C ASP A 83 -4.07 5.80 -14.15
N VAL A 84 -3.85 4.50 -13.91
CA VAL A 84 -3.73 3.47 -14.94
C VAL A 84 -4.67 2.31 -14.63
N ASP A 85 -5.57 2.00 -15.57
CA ASP A 85 -6.55 0.93 -15.43
C ASP A 85 -5.92 -0.44 -15.73
N VAL A 86 -5.93 -1.31 -14.71
CA VAL A 86 -5.52 -2.73 -14.82
C VAL A 86 -6.55 -3.62 -14.14
N ASP A 87 -6.75 -4.82 -14.70
CA ASP A 87 -7.56 -5.86 -14.08
C ASP A 87 -6.72 -6.61 -13.03
N PRO A 88 -7.06 -6.52 -11.73
CA PRO A 88 -6.31 -7.21 -10.68
C PRO A 88 -6.28 -8.73 -10.83
N SER A 89 -7.31 -9.33 -11.43
CA SER A 89 -7.43 -10.79 -11.57
C SER A 89 -6.49 -11.37 -12.62
N SER A 90 -6.13 -10.57 -13.63
CA SER A 90 -5.23 -10.98 -14.71
C SER A 90 -3.82 -10.40 -14.59
N THR A 91 -3.61 -9.44 -13.70
CA THR A 91 -2.31 -8.77 -13.56
C THR A 91 -1.26 -9.73 -12.98
N PRO A 92 -0.11 -9.95 -13.66
CA PRO A 92 0.90 -10.85 -13.16
C PRO A 92 1.56 -10.30 -11.89
N TRP A 93 1.80 -11.18 -10.92
CA TRP A 93 2.49 -10.83 -9.69
C TRP A 93 4.00 -11.01 -9.86
N ASP A 94 4.78 -9.96 -9.59
CA ASP A 94 6.24 -10.08 -9.56
C ASP A 94 6.69 -10.84 -8.29
N PRO A 95 7.30 -12.04 -8.40
CA PRO A 95 7.80 -12.76 -7.25
C PRO A 95 8.96 -12.03 -6.52
N ALA A 96 9.65 -11.11 -7.19
CA ALA A 96 10.66 -10.25 -6.56
C ALA A 96 10.03 -9.16 -5.69
N LYS A 97 8.72 -8.88 -5.85
CA LYS A 97 8.03 -7.94 -4.96
C LYS A 97 7.86 -8.56 -3.57
N ALA A 98 8.54 -7.95 -2.61
CA ALA A 98 8.61 -8.45 -1.25
C ALA A 98 7.51 -7.91 -0.31
N TYR A 99 6.60 -7.05 -0.79
CA TYR A 99 5.65 -6.36 0.09
C TYR A 99 4.23 -6.17 -0.49
N LEU A 100 3.27 -5.97 0.42
CA LEU A 100 1.87 -5.63 0.14
C LEU A 100 1.44 -4.45 1.00
N PHE A 101 0.59 -3.58 0.44
CA PHE A 101 -0.11 -2.55 1.21
C PHE A 101 -1.44 -3.14 1.66
N VAL A 102 -1.80 -2.93 2.93
CA VAL A 102 -3.06 -3.40 3.49
C VAL A 102 -3.74 -2.28 4.26
N PRO A 103 -5.05 -2.05 4.07
CA PRO A 103 -5.77 -1.08 4.87
C PRO A 103 -5.96 -1.62 6.28
N VAL A 104 -5.83 -0.75 7.28
CA VAL A 104 -6.08 -1.12 8.67
C VAL A 104 -7.12 -0.23 9.31
N VAL A 105 -7.89 -0.82 10.22
CA VAL A 105 -8.86 -0.12 11.07
C VAL A 105 -8.14 0.63 12.19
N ASP A 106 -8.74 1.73 12.66
CA ASP A 106 -8.12 2.62 13.66
C ASP A 106 -8.06 2.02 15.09
N HIS A 107 -8.62 0.82 15.29
CA HIS A 107 -8.59 0.15 16.59
C HIS A 107 -7.42 -0.84 16.69
N LYS A 108 -6.53 -0.61 17.65
CA LYS A 108 -5.45 -1.55 17.96
C LYS A 108 -6.02 -2.85 18.53
N CYS A 109 -5.59 -3.97 17.98
CA CYS A 109 -5.97 -5.31 18.42
C CYS A 109 -4.75 -6.07 18.93
N VAL A 110 -4.97 -7.06 19.80
CA VAL A 110 -3.91 -8.00 20.21
C VAL A 110 -3.50 -8.90 19.04
N ASP A 111 -4.43 -9.17 18.13
CA ASP A 111 -4.21 -10.00 16.95
C ASP A 111 -4.11 -9.12 15.69
N PRO A 112 -2.91 -8.95 15.11
CA PRO A 112 -2.70 -7.99 14.03
C PRO A 112 -3.50 -8.30 12.76
N ILE A 113 -3.92 -9.55 12.54
CA ILE A 113 -4.76 -9.90 11.37
C ILE A 113 -6.17 -9.30 11.46
N LYS A 114 -6.65 -9.04 12.70
CA LYS A 114 -7.96 -8.41 12.95
C LYS A 114 -7.93 -6.91 12.72
N GLU A 115 -6.73 -6.33 12.64
CA GLU A 115 -6.57 -4.92 12.28
C GLU A 115 -6.71 -4.70 10.77
N ILE A 116 -6.65 -5.73 9.94
CA ILE A 116 -6.84 -5.57 8.49
C ILE A 116 -8.32 -5.30 8.20
N ASP A 117 -8.59 -4.19 7.49
CA ASP A 117 -9.94 -3.84 7.05
C ASP A 117 -10.35 -4.66 5.82
N TRP A 118 -10.79 -5.89 6.04
CA TRP A 118 -11.25 -6.78 4.98
C TRP A 118 -12.45 -6.24 4.21
N SER A 119 -13.30 -5.45 4.87
CA SER A 119 -14.47 -4.85 4.20
C SER A 119 -14.04 -3.81 3.18
N LEU A 120 -13.06 -2.97 3.51
CA LEU A 120 -12.48 -2.01 2.57
C LEU A 120 -11.71 -2.70 1.45
N VAL A 121 -11.00 -3.80 1.75
CA VAL A 121 -10.35 -4.65 0.74
C VAL A 121 -11.35 -5.13 -0.30
N GLU A 122 -12.43 -5.77 0.13
CA GLU A 122 -13.46 -6.32 -0.76
C GLU A 122 -14.16 -5.22 -1.56
N ASN A 123 -14.51 -4.11 -0.91
CA ASN A 123 -15.13 -2.97 -1.58
C ASN A 123 -14.24 -2.37 -2.68
N ILE A 124 -12.94 -2.17 -2.41
CA ILE A 124 -12.02 -1.60 -3.41
C ILE A 124 -11.80 -2.56 -4.57
N ILE A 125 -11.69 -3.87 -4.32
CA ILE A 125 -11.56 -4.88 -5.37
C ILE A 125 -12.82 -4.95 -6.23
N GLY A 126 -14.00 -4.96 -5.62
CA GLY A 126 -15.28 -5.14 -6.30
C GLY A 126 -15.84 -3.87 -6.97
N THR A 127 -15.23 -2.70 -6.72
CA THR A 127 -15.68 -1.45 -7.35
C THR A 127 -15.11 -1.32 -8.77
N ASP A 128 -16.01 -1.38 -9.75
CA ASP A 128 -15.74 -1.10 -11.17
C ASP A 128 -15.52 0.39 -11.41
N GLY A 129 -14.37 0.91 -10.97
CA GLY A 129 -14.05 2.33 -11.06
C GLY A 129 -13.56 2.81 -12.43
N TRP A 130 -13.13 1.92 -13.34
CA TRP A 130 -12.36 2.30 -14.52
C TRP A 130 -12.82 1.49 -15.74
N ASN A 131 -13.58 2.15 -16.61
CA ASN A 131 -14.01 1.62 -17.92
C ASN A 131 -13.51 2.53 -19.06
N ASN A 132 -12.41 3.25 -18.83
CA ASN A 132 -11.87 4.20 -19.80
C ASN A 132 -10.78 3.53 -20.65
N PRO A 133 -11.03 3.29 -21.96
CA PRO A 133 -10.07 2.62 -22.82
C PRO A 133 -8.73 3.35 -22.95
N LEU A 134 -8.70 4.66 -22.71
CA LEU A 134 -7.50 5.49 -22.82
C LEU A 134 -6.52 5.32 -21.65
N GLN A 135 -7.00 4.82 -20.50
CA GLN A 135 -6.19 4.61 -19.31
C GLN A 135 -5.80 3.14 -19.13
N ARG A 136 -6.23 2.26 -20.04
CA ARG A 136 -5.98 0.82 -19.94
C ARG A 136 -4.51 0.49 -20.15
N ALA A 137 -3.89 -0.10 -19.14
CA ALA A 137 -2.53 -0.60 -19.26
C ALA A 137 -2.46 -1.81 -20.19
N ARG A 138 -1.24 -2.07 -20.69
CA ARG A 138 -0.95 -3.31 -21.40
C ARG A 138 -1.15 -4.51 -20.47
N SER A 139 -1.55 -5.66 -21.02
CA SER A 139 -1.83 -6.88 -20.26
C SER A 139 -0.63 -7.43 -19.45
N ASN A 140 0.59 -6.99 -19.75
CA ASN A 140 1.83 -7.52 -19.16
C ASN A 140 2.51 -6.50 -18.22
N VAL A 141 1.77 -5.56 -17.64
CA VAL A 141 2.32 -4.57 -16.71
C VAL A 141 2.44 -5.17 -15.32
N TYR A 142 3.65 -5.06 -14.74
CA TYR A 142 3.93 -5.40 -13.35
C TYR A 142 3.86 -4.12 -12.52
N LEU A 143 2.73 -3.86 -11.86
CA LEU A 143 2.63 -2.72 -10.97
C LEU A 143 3.47 -2.98 -9.72
N GLY A 144 4.44 -2.11 -9.41
CA GLY A 144 5.15 -2.07 -8.12
C GLY A 144 6.58 -2.63 -8.05
N THR A 145 7.23 -2.95 -9.18
CA THR A 145 8.67 -3.29 -9.23
C THR A 145 9.39 -2.76 -10.47
N ASN A 146 8.67 -2.52 -11.57
CA ASN A 146 9.26 -2.01 -12.81
C ASN A 146 8.41 -0.85 -13.37
N GLU A 147 8.64 0.35 -12.83
CA GLU A 147 7.96 1.59 -13.24
C GLU A 147 8.24 1.97 -14.71
N ARG A 148 9.32 1.43 -15.29
CA ARG A 148 9.77 1.71 -16.67
C ARG A 148 8.79 1.30 -17.77
N THR A 149 7.74 0.54 -17.44
CA THR A 149 6.76 0.06 -18.42
C THR A 149 5.49 0.91 -18.52
N LEU A 150 5.40 1.99 -17.74
CA LEU A 150 4.24 2.89 -17.73
C LEU A 150 4.37 4.10 -18.67
N GLY A 151 5.52 4.24 -19.35
CA GLY A 151 5.75 5.31 -20.33
C GLY A 151 5.38 4.87 -21.75
N GLY A 152 4.46 5.62 -22.36
CA GLY A 152 4.27 5.63 -23.80
C GLY A 152 5.40 6.38 -24.51
N ASP A 153 5.83 5.81 -25.63
CA ASP A 153 5.95 6.53 -26.91
C ASP A 153 5.04 5.80 -27.90
#